data_AF-A0A4Q7J8Y1-F1
#
_entry.id   AF-A0A4Q7J8Y1-F1
#
_cell.length_a   1.000
_cell.length_b   1.000
_cell.length_c   1.000
_cell.angle_alpha   90.00
_cell.angle_beta   90.00
_cell.angle_gamma   90.00
#
_symmetry.space_group_name_H-M   'P 1'
#
loop_
_entity.id
_entity.type
_entity.pdbx_description
1 polymer ?
#
loop_
_entity_poly.entity_id
_entity_poly.type
_entity_poly.pdbx_seq_one_letter_code
_entity_poly.pdbx_strand_id
1 'polypeptide(L)'
;MRCEDSHAWWRLVDGPGEPPAGEMLCPEDGGEAVVAMRHPLADRVTVTLVPAAWEREGTIGFRDEYFVEISSHRHAETLRSARTYSWETAQERLAWFKDIDWEAAKRRWTRGDFTKPA
;
A
#
# COMPACT_ATOMS: atom_id res chain seq x y z
N MET A 1 11.19 -15.62 -5.48
CA MET A 1 12.21 -16.55 -4.94
C MET A 1 11.69 -17.97 -5.05
N ARG A 2 12.57 -18.97 -5.07
CA ARG A 2 12.23 -20.40 -5.09
C ARG A 2 13.29 -21.24 -4.35
N CYS A 3 12.87 -22.18 -3.50
CA CYS A 3 13.76 -23.16 -2.82
C CYS A 3 13.87 -24.48 -3.62
N GLU A 4 14.67 -25.43 -3.15
CA GLU A 4 14.87 -26.75 -3.79
C GLU A 4 13.56 -27.55 -3.93
N ASP A 5 12.68 -27.46 -2.93
CA ASP A 5 11.36 -28.10 -2.94
C ASP A 5 10.31 -27.37 -3.80
N SER A 6 10.75 -26.39 -4.60
CA SER A 6 9.93 -25.63 -5.54
C SER A 6 8.86 -24.71 -4.92
N HIS A 7 8.89 -24.47 -3.61
CA HIS A 7 8.07 -23.42 -2.99
C HIS A 7 8.45 -22.05 -3.54
N ALA A 8 7.46 -21.23 -3.92
CA ALA A 8 7.68 -19.92 -4.53
C ALA A 8 7.08 -18.80 -3.68
N TRP A 9 7.87 -17.77 -3.40
CA TRP A 9 7.43 -16.61 -2.62
C TRP A 9 8.01 -15.29 -3.14
N TRP A 10 7.42 -14.20 -2.68
CA TRP A 10 7.76 -12.84 -3.08
C TRP A 10 7.96 -11.97 -1.83
N ARG A 11 8.88 -11.03 -1.92
CA ARG A 11 9.13 -10.04 -0.87
C ARG A 11 9.39 -8.68 -1.50
N LEU A 12 8.89 -7.63 -0.84
CA LEU A 12 9.26 -6.27 -1.16
C LEU A 12 10.68 -6.02 -0.63
N VAL A 13 11.60 -5.66 -1.52
CA VAL A 13 12.99 -5.31 -1.15
C VAL A 13 13.14 -3.81 -1.31
N ASP A 14 13.46 -3.13 -0.22
CA ASP A 14 13.73 -1.70 -0.24
C ASP A 14 15.16 -1.42 -0.74
N GLY A 15 15.27 -0.57 -1.74
CA GLY A 15 16.56 -0.13 -2.27
C GLY A 15 17.21 -1.05 -3.31
N PRO A 16 18.41 -0.70 -3.79
CA PRO A 16 19.05 -1.42 -4.89
C PRO A 16 19.80 -2.69 -4.46
N GLY A 17 20.06 -2.88 -3.17
CA GLY A 17 20.91 -3.96 -2.63
C GLY A 17 20.32 -5.36 -2.79
N GLU A 18 21.21 -6.36 -2.76
CA GLU A 18 20.82 -7.75 -2.61
C GLU A 18 20.23 -7.96 -1.20
N PRO A 19 19.10 -8.66 -1.07
CA PRO A 19 18.49 -8.90 0.23
C PRO A 19 19.43 -9.75 1.13
N PRO A 20 19.43 -9.54 2.46
CA PRO A 20 20.21 -10.34 3.39
C PRO A 20 19.86 -11.83 3.29
N ALA A 21 20.82 -12.72 3.63
CA ALA A 21 20.60 -14.17 3.61
C ALA A 21 19.37 -14.61 4.45
N GLY A 22 19.13 -13.98 5.61
CA GLY A 22 17.95 -14.26 6.43
C GLY A 22 16.62 -13.87 5.78
N GLU A 23 16.63 -13.06 4.72
CA GLU A 23 15.46 -12.69 3.93
C GLU A 23 15.22 -13.59 2.72
N MET A 24 16.17 -14.50 2.46
CA MET A 24 16.18 -15.46 1.35
C MET A 24 15.72 -16.85 1.80
N LEU A 25 15.12 -16.96 3.00
CA LEU A 25 14.61 -18.22 3.53
C LEU A 25 13.16 -18.46 3.08
N CYS A 26 12.88 -19.69 2.71
CA CYS A 26 11.54 -20.16 2.40
C CYS A 26 10.66 -20.11 3.66
N PRO A 27 9.46 -19.52 3.59
CA PRO A 27 8.58 -19.43 4.76
C PRO A 27 7.97 -20.78 5.19
N GLU A 28 8.01 -21.80 4.34
CA GLU A 28 7.41 -23.12 4.65
C GLU A 28 8.39 -24.07 5.34
N ASP A 29 9.62 -24.15 4.84
CA ASP A 29 10.62 -25.15 5.26
C ASP A 29 11.90 -24.53 5.86
N GLY A 30 12.07 -23.21 5.76
CA GLY A 30 13.27 -22.49 6.21
C GLY A 30 14.51 -22.69 5.34
N GLY A 31 14.40 -23.42 4.23
CA GLY A 31 15.48 -23.64 3.27
C GLY A 31 15.83 -22.38 2.49
N GLU A 32 17.07 -22.29 2.01
CA GLU A 32 17.55 -21.14 1.24
C GLU A 32 16.92 -21.10 -0.17
N ALA A 33 16.70 -19.88 -0.66
CA ALA A 33 16.31 -19.66 -2.05
C ALA A 33 17.45 -20.05 -2.99
N VAL A 34 17.22 -21.05 -3.84
CA VAL A 34 18.13 -21.40 -4.94
C VAL A 34 17.97 -20.50 -6.16
N VAL A 35 16.81 -19.85 -6.30
CA VAL A 35 16.56 -18.84 -7.34
C VAL A 35 15.94 -17.60 -6.72
N ALA A 36 16.60 -16.46 -6.89
CA ALA A 36 16.04 -15.14 -6.60
C ALA A 36 16.13 -14.25 -7.84
N MET A 37 15.00 -13.61 -8.18
CA MET A 37 14.92 -12.65 -9.28
C MET A 37 14.28 -11.38 -8.76
N ARG A 38 14.84 -10.25 -9.19
CA ARG A 38 14.26 -8.94 -8.94
C ARG A 38 13.36 -8.56 -10.10
N HIS A 39 12.12 -8.25 -9.79
CA HIS A 39 11.20 -7.63 -10.72
C HIS A 39 10.93 -6.20 -10.26
N PRO A 40 10.97 -5.20 -11.16
CA PRO A 40 10.45 -3.89 -10.82
C PRO A 40 8.96 -4.05 -10.46
N LEU A 41 8.51 -3.33 -9.43
CA LEU A 41 7.08 -3.24 -9.17
C LEU A 41 6.40 -2.68 -10.41
N ALA A 42 5.29 -3.28 -10.78
CA ALA A 42 4.42 -2.69 -11.80
C ALA A 42 4.06 -1.26 -11.35
N ASP A 43 3.95 -0.34 -12.31
CA ASP A 43 3.49 1.02 -12.05
C ASP A 43 2.01 0.98 -11.64
N ARG A 44 1.81 0.80 -10.34
CA ARG A 44 0.51 0.60 -9.71
C ARG A 44 0.40 1.50 -8.50
N VAL A 45 -0.81 1.94 -8.27
CA VAL A 45 -1.16 2.71 -7.09
C VAL A 45 -1.38 1.77 -5.93
N THR A 46 -0.73 2.06 -4.80
CA THR A 46 -1.07 1.44 -3.51
C THR A 46 -2.14 2.29 -2.86
N VAL A 47 -3.17 1.65 -2.32
CA VAL A 47 -4.33 2.33 -1.74
C VAL A 47 -4.47 1.88 -0.29
N THR A 48 -4.52 2.83 0.64
CA THR A 48 -4.47 2.58 2.09
C THR A 48 -5.60 3.32 2.80
N LEU A 49 -6.19 2.67 3.81
CA LEU A 49 -7.06 3.33 4.79
C LEU A 49 -6.25 3.69 6.03
N VAL A 50 -6.20 4.97 6.35
CA VAL A 50 -5.50 5.47 7.53
C VAL A 50 -6.54 5.85 8.57
N PRO A 51 -6.58 5.19 9.74
CA PRO A 51 -7.51 5.56 10.80
C PRO A 51 -7.35 7.04 11.17
N ALA A 52 -8.47 7.76 11.24
CA ALA A 52 -8.51 9.16 11.67
C ALA A 52 -8.67 9.31 13.20
N ALA A 53 -8.87 8.17 13.88
CA ALA A 53 -9.05 8.14 15.31
C ALA A 53 -7.84 8.73 16.03
N TRP A 54 -8.12 9.63 16.97
CA TRP A 54 -7.13 10.17 17.90
C TRP A 54 -7.63 9.96 19.32
N GLU A 55 -6.70 9.86 20.27
CA GLU A 55 -7.01 9.80 21.69
C GLU A 55 -6.37 10.98 22.41
N ARG A 56 -7.16 11.70 23.21
CA ARG A 56 -6.67 12.75 24.10
C ARG A 56 -7.42 12.68 25.42
N GLU A 57 -6.67 12.52 26.51
CA GLU A 57 -7.22 12.53 27.88
C GLU A 57 -8.39 11.54 28.04
N GLY A 58 -8.29 10.35 27.44
CA GLY A 58 -9.31 9.30 27.48
C GLY A 58 -10.53 9.52 26.56
N THR A 59 -10.58 10.62 25.81
CA THR A 59 -11.58 10.85 24.76
C THR A 59 -11.03 10.42 23.41
N ILE A 60 -11.77 9.57 22.70
CA ILE A 60 -11.46 9.15 21.33
C ILE A 60 -12.34 9.95 20.36
N GLY A 61 -11.72 10.78 19.51
CA GLY A 61 -12.41 11.47 18.42
C GLY A 61 -12.37 10.68 17.11
N PHE A 62 -13.36 10.88 16.23
CA PHE A 62 -13.46 10.28 14.89
C PHE A 62 -13.31 8.75 14.86
N ARG A 63 -13.84 8.09 15.90
CA ARG A 63 -13.94 6.62 15.94
C ARG A 63 -14.70 6.15 14.69
N ASP A 64 -14.15 5.14 14.02
CA ASP A 64 -14.67 4.55 12.77
C ASP A 64 -14.61 5.46 11.53
N GLU A 65 -13.79 6.51 11.58
CA GLU A 65 -13.49 7.31 10.41
C GLU A 65 -12.05 7.10 9.91
N TYR A 66 -11.89 7.23 8.60
CA TYR A 66 -10.67 6.89 7.88
C TYR A 66 -10.33 7.98 6.86
N PHE A 67 -9.06 8.33 6.76
CA PHE A 67 -8.52 8.97 5.58
C PHE A 67 -8.29 7.91 4.50
N VAL A 68 -8.57 8.30 3.25
CA VAL A 68 -8.12 7.53 2.08
C VAL A 68 -6.75 8.06 1.70
N GLU A 69 -5.82 7.16 1.40
CA GLU A 69 -4.48 7.50 0.92
C GLU A 69 -4.15 6.67 -0.33
N ILE A 70 -3.56 7.32 -1.33
CA ILE A 70 -2.92 6.65 -2.46
C ILE A 70 -1.44 6.98 -2.50
N SER A 71 -0.61 5.99 -2.85
CA SER A 71 0.82 6.18 -3.01
C SER A 71 1.36 5.46 -4.24
N SER A 72 2.45 5.98 -4.78
CA SER A 72 3.22 5.32 -5.83
C SER A 72 4.68 5.22 -5.43
N HIS A 73 5.19 3.99 -5.39
CA HIS A 73 6.60 3.73 -5.16
C HIS A 73 7.48 4.28 -6.30
N ARG A 74 7.01 4.20 -7.55
CA ARG A 74 7.76 4.67 -8.72
C ARG A 74 7.96 6.19 -8.70
N HIS A 75 6.92 6.92 -8.31
CA HIS A 75 6.92 8.38 -8.29
C HIS A 75 7.36 8.96 -6.94
N ALA A 76 7.52 8.13 -5.90
CA ALA A 76 7.81 8.56 -4.53
C ALA A 76 6.81 9.63 -4.03
N GLU A 77 5.54 9.48 -4.41
CA GLU A 77 4.47 10.42 -4.09
C GLU A 77 3.37 9.73 -3.28
N THR A 78 2.76 10.49 -2.36
CA THR A 78 1.62 10.07 -1.54
C THR A 78 0.59 11.18 -1.51
N LEU A 79 -0.69 10.84 -1.73
CA LEU A 79 -1.82 11.75 -1.61
C LEU A 79 -2.80 11.22 -0.56
N ARG A 80 -3.16 12.07 0.40
CA ARG A 80 -4.11 11.76 1.48
C ARG A 80 -5.31 12.69 1.42
N SER A 81 -6.50 12.14 1.69
CA SER A 81 -7.73 12.92 1.62
C SER A 81 -7.75 14.03 2.68
N ALA A 82 -8.33 15.18 2.33
CA ALA A 82 -8.48 16.32 3.23
C ALA A 82 -9.61 16.14 4.27
N ARG A 83 -10.53 15.21 4.00
CA ARG A 83 -11.61 14.81 4.90
C ARG A 83 -11.53 13.32 5.21
N THR A 84 -12.23 12.94 6.26
CA THR A 84 -12.42 11.58 6.71
C THR A 84 -13.69 10.96 6.12
N TYR A 85 -13.77 9.63 6.13
CA TYR A 85 -14.89 8.86 5.61
C TYR A 85 -15.23 7.72 6.57
N SER A 86 -16.50 7.30 6.60
CA SER A 86 -16.87 6.02 7.20
C SER A 86 -16.18 4.86 6.47
N TRP A 87 -15.99 3.73 7.14
CA TRP A 87 -15.39 2.53 6.55
C TRP A 87 -15.99 2.16 5.18
N GLU A 88 -17.32 2.06 5.09
CA GLU A 88 -18.04 1.71 3.86
C GLU A 88 -17.76 2.71 2.73
N THR A 89 -17.89 4.01 3.03
CA THR A 89 -17.61 5.07 2.05
C THR A 89 -16.15 5.02 1.61
N ALA A 90 -15.23 4.80 2.55
CA ALA A 90 -13.81 4.72 2.25
C ALA A 90 -13.53 3.55 1.29
N GLN A 91 -14.11 2.36 1.52
CA GLN A 91 -13.99 1.20 0.63
C GLN A 91 -14.52 1.49 -0.79
N GLU A 92 -15.70 2.11 -0.91
CA GLU A 92 -16.25 2.51 -2.22
C GLU A 92 -15.29 3.45 -2.98
N ARG A 93 -14.65 4.38 -2.26
CA ARG A 93 -13.66 5.31 -2.82
C ARG A 93 -12.37 4.60 -3.21
N LEU A 94 -11.89 3.63 -2.43
CA LEU A 94 -10.70 2.85 -2.77
C LEU A 94 -10.88 2.10 -4.10
N ALA A 95 -12.08 1.56 -4.34
CA ALA A 95 -12.38 0.80 -5.56
C ALA A 95 -12.16 1.61 -6.85
N TRP A 96 -12.18 2.94 -6.78
CA TRP A 96 -11.95 3.83 -7.93
C TRP A 96 -10.50 3.79 -8.44
N PHE A 97 -9.56 3.34 -7.60
CA PHE A 97 -8.13 3.27 -7.89
C PHE A 97 -7.66 1.86 -8.24
N LYS A 98 -8.60 0.91 -8.36
CA LYS A 98 -8.28 -0.46 -8.75
C LYS A 98 -7.75 -0.50 -10.19
N ASP A 99 -6.62 -1.18 -10.38
CA ASP A 99 -6.02 -1.49 -11.69
C ASP A 99 -5.74 -0.27 -12.60
N ILE A 100 -5.47 0.91 -12.02
CA ILE A 100 -5.07 2.11 -12.78
C ILE A 100 -3.64 2.55 -12.47
N ASP A 101 -3.03 3.25 -13.42
CA ASP A 101 -1.71 3.88 -13.26
C ASP A 101 -1.77 5.15 -12.39
N TRP A 102 -0.59 5.62 -11.97
CA TRP A 102 -0.47 6.79 -11.09
C TRP A 102 -1.05 8.07 -11.68
N GLU A 103 -0.88 8.33 -12.98
CA GLU A 103 -1.37 9.56 -13.62
C GLU A 103 -2.91 9.56 -13.73
N ALA A 104 -3.51 8.41 -14.04
CA ALA A 104 -4.94 8.20 -13.99
C ALA A 104 -5.49 8.38 -12.56
N ALA A 105 -4.79 7.83 -11.56
CA ALA A 105 -5.16 7.97 -10.16
C ALA A 105 -5.12 9.44 -9.70
N LYS A 106 -4.06 10.19 -9.99
CA LYS A 106 -3.99 11.64 -9.67
C LYS A 106 -5.13 12.43 -10.29
N ARG A 107 -5.45 12.19 -11.57
CA ARG A 107 -6.58 12.87 -12.22
C ARG A 107 -7.90 12.56 -11.54
N ARG A 108 -8.10 11.30 -11.15
CA ARG A 108 -9.31 10.85 -10.45
C ARG A 108 -9.36 11.37 -9.02
N TRP A 109 -8.23 11.48 -8.36
CA TRP A 109 -8.07 12.09 -7.04
C TRP A 109 -8.55 13.54 -7.02
N THR A 110 -8.06 14.35 -7.95
CA THR A 110 -8.45 15.78 -8.05
C THR A 110 -9.93 15.95 -8.38
N ARG A 111 -10.52 15.04 -9.17
CA ARG A 111 -11.95 15.08 -9.52
C ARG A 111 -12.88 14.50 -8.46
N GLY A 112 -12.38 13.59 -7.62
CA GLY A 112 -13.17 12.83 -6.64
C GLY A 112 -13.46 13.55 -5.33
N ASP A 113 -13.26 14.87 -5.28
CA ASP A 113 -13.44 15.70 -4.08
C ASP A 113 -12.59 15.28 -2.86
N PHE A 114 -11.48 14.57 -3.07
CA PHE A 114 -10.57 14.19 -1.98
C PHE A 114 -9.76 15.37 -1.44
N THR A 115 -9.70 16.48 -2.17
CA THR A 115 -8.93 17.69 -1.83
C THR A 115 -9.75 18.74 -1.08
N LYS A 116 -11.07 18.56 -0.96
CA LYS A 116 -11.94 19.51 -0.28
C LYS A 116 -12.03 19.16 1.22
N PRO A 117 -11.83 20.14 2.12
CA PRO A 117 -12.08 19.92 3.54
C PRO A 117 -13.58 19.64 3.77
N ALA A 118 -13.86 18.95 4.88
CA ALA A 118 -15.23 18.67 5.35
C ALA A 118 -15.97 19.95 5.74
#